data_AF-A0A0R3MCL0-F1
#
_entry.id   AF-A0A0R3MCL0-F1
#
_cell.length_a   1.000
_cell.length_b   1.000
_cell.length_c   1.000
_cell.angle_alpha   90.00
_cell.angle_beta   90.00
_cell.angle_gamma   90.00
#
_symmetry.space_group_name_H-M   'P 1'
#
loop_
_entity.id
_entity.type
_entity.pdbx_description
1 polymer ?
#
loop_
_entity_poly.entity_id
_entity_poly.type
_entity_poly.pdbx_seq_one_letter_code
_entity_poly.pdbx_strand_id
1 'polypeptide(L)'
;MRVLACTILTLGAVLSPALACAQTYDPNYPVCLQIYAIGGGHIDCSFASLGQCAASASGRAAQCLNNPYFAQGVRKPPRQRGVY
;
A
#
# COMPACT_ATOMS: atom_id res chain seq x y z
N MET A 1 11.63 -26.68 -46.46
CA MET A 1 11.78 -26.02 -45.15
C MET A 1 11.66 -24.50 -45.30
N ARG A 2 10.46 -23.92 -45.20
CA ARG A 2 10.24 -22.47 -44.93
C ARG A 2 8.90 -22.22 -44.22
N VAL A 3 8.42 -23.21 -43.46
CA VAL A 3 7.32 -23.03 -42.51
C VAL A 3 7.96 -22.84 -41.14
N LEU A 4 8.59 -21.68 -40.97
CA LEU A 4 9.24 -21.18 -39.75
C LEU A 4 9.66 -19.76 -40.18
N ALA A 5 9.32 -18.67 -39.53
CA ALA A 5 9.07 -18.55 -38.11
C ALA A 5 8.47 -17.16 -37.81
N CYS A 6 7.84 -17.10 -36.65
CA CYS A 6 7.73 -15.90 -35.83
C CYS A 6 6.73 -14.84 -36.29
N THR A 7 5.46 -15.19 -36.07
CA THR A 7 4.53 -14.37 -35.27
C THR A 7 5.31 -13.47 -34.29
N ILE A 8 5.48 -12.20 -34.62
CA ILE A 8 6.02 -11.21 -33.69
C ILE A 8 4.92 -10.96 -32.66
N LEU A 9 4.98 -11.72 -31.58
CA LEU A 9 4.22 -11.50 -30.36
C LEU A 9 4.43 -10.05 -29.93
N THR A 10 3.35 -9.29 -29.95
CA THR A 10 3.21 -7.98 -29.33
C THR A 10 3.44 -8.13 -27.84
N LEU A 11 4.69 -7.97 -27.40
CA LEU A 11 5.01 -7.82 -25.98
C LEU A 11 4.50 -6.43 -25.56
N GLY A 12 3.25 -6.38 -25.10
CA GLY A 12 2.73 -5.25 -24.35
C GLY A 12 3.54 -5.13 -23.07
N ALA A 13 4.53 -4.23 -23.08
CA ALA A 13 5.21 -3.82 -21.87
C ALA A 13 4.18 -3.14 -20.97
N VAL A 14 3.63 -3.89 -20.01
CA VAL A 14 2.90 -3.32 -18.89
C VAL A 14 3.92 -2.49 -18.11
N LEU A 15 3.95 -1.20 -18.40
CA LEU A 15 4.61 -0.22 -17.55
C LEU A 15 3.80 -0.22 -16.24
N SER A 16 4.20 -1.06 -15.29
CA SER A 16 3.83 -0.86 -13.89
C SER A 16 4.27 0.56 -13.54
N PRO A 17 3.37 1.48 -13.16
CA PRO A 17 3.80 2.75 -12.66
C PRO A 17 4.67 2.44 -11.45
N ALA A 18 5.97 2.69 -11.57
CA ALA A 18 6.83 2.83 -10.41
C ALA A 18 6.14 3.89 -9.57
N LEU A 19 5.48 3.46 -8.49
CA LEU A 19 4.75 4.35 -7.61
C LEU A 19 5.81 5.27 -7.02
N ALA A 20 5.94 6.44 -7.64
CA ALA A 20 6.80 7.50 -7.18
C ALA A 20 6.53 7.69 -5.68
N CYS A 21 7.58 7.94 -4.91
CA CYS A 21 7.66 7.93 -3.45
C CYS A 21 6.70 8.90 -2.70
N ALA A 22 5.60 9.32 -3.31
CA ALA A 22 4.62 10.28 -2.80
C ALA A 22 3.45 9.65 -2.04
N GLN A 23 3.17 8.35 -2.19
CA GLN A 23 2.02 7.70 -1.53
C GLN A 23 2.47 6.59 -0.57
N THR A 24 3.37 6.92 0.37
CA THR A 24 3.77 5.99 1.44
C THR A 24 2.57 5.60 2.32
N TYR A 25 1.54 6.46 2.36
CA TYR A 25 0.28 6.25 3.08
C TYR A 25 -0.87 5.98 2.11
N ASP A 26 -1.31 4.72 2.05
CA ASP A 26 -2.54 4.35 1.33
C ASP A 26 -3.75 4.50 2.26
N PRO A 27 -4.74 5.36 1.93
CA PRO A 27 -5.93 5.58 2.76
C PRO A 27 -6.84 4.34 2.88
N ASN A 28 -6.65 3.30 2.08
CA ASN A 28 -7.43 2.05 2.17
C ASN A 28 -6.95 1.13 3.30
N TYR A 29 -5.71 1.30 3.77
CA TYR A 29 -5.12 0.43 4.78
C TYR A 29 -5.01 1.13 6.14
N PRO A 30 -5.50 0.52 7.24
CA PRO A 30 -5.49 1.12 8.57
C PRO A 30 -4.14 1.07 9.27
N VAL A 31 -3.18 0.28 8.79
CA VAL A 31 -1.90 0.03 9.48
C VAL A 31 -0.71 0.20 8.53
N CYS A 32 0.35 0.80 9.06
CA CYS A 32 1.61 1.09 8.40
C CYS A 32 2.79 0.45 9.13
N LEU A 33 3.80 0.04 8.37
CA LEU A 33 5.07 -0.48 8.85
C LEU A 33 6.18 0.54 8.56
N GLN A 34 6.71 1.18 9.60
CA GLN A 34 7.88 2.04 9.51
C GLN A 34 9.14 1.20 9.70
N ILE A 35 9.95 1.08 8.66
CA ILE A 35 11.26 0.41 8.72
C ILE A 35 12.33 1.48 8.92
N TYR A 36 13.27 1.22 9.83
CA TYR A 36 14.43 2.04 10.12
C TYR A 36 15.68 1.34 9.58
N ALA A 37 16.46 2.05 8.78
CA ALA A 37 17.72 1.56 8.25
C ALA A 37 18.78 2.66 8.29
N ILE A 38 20.04 2.26 8.34
CA ILE A 38 21.17 3.19 8.23
C ILE A 38 21.16 3.73 6.81
N GLY A 39 20.96 5.05 6.66
CA GLY A 39 20.84 5.72 5.36
C GLY A 39 19.41 6.12 4.98
N GLY A 40 18.41 5.82 5.79
CA GLY A 40 17.03 6.27 5.60
C GLY A 40 16.00 5.17 5.83
N GLY A 41 14.95 5.49 6.58
CA GLY A 41 13.80 4.62 6.78
C GLY A 41 12.71 4.85 5.73
N HIS A 42 11.83 3.86 5.57
CA HIS A 42 10.64 3.98 4.71
C HIS A 42 9.41 3.44 5.42
N ILE A 43 8.24 3.91 5.00
CA ILE A 43 6.95 3.53 5.56
C ILE A 43 6.16 2.78 4.51
N ASP A 44 5.62 1.63 4.89
CA ASP A 44 4.76 0.82 4.03
C ASP A 44 3.36 0.67 4.65
N CYS A 45 2.37 1.31 4.06
CA CYS A 45 0.97 1.26 4.52
C CYS A 45 0.12 0.32 3.66
N SER A 46 0.42 -0.97 3.70
CA SER A 46 -0.33 -2.01 2.96
C SER A 46 -0.98 -3.06 3.88
N PHE A 47 -1.01 -2.80 5.20
CA PHE A 47 -1.46 -3.78 6.20
C PHE A 47 -2.89 -3.49 6.68
N ALA A 48 -3.71 -4.54 6.71
CA ALA A 48 -5.09 -4.47 7.19
C ALA A 48 -5.21 -4.58 8.72
N SER A 49 -4.18 -5.08 9.41
CA SER A 49 -4.20 -5.26 10.87
C SER A 49 -2.81 -5.19 11.51
N LEU A 50 -2.77 -4.86 12.80
CA LEU A 50 -1.54 -4.81 13.58
C LEU A 50 -0.85 -6.18 13.69
N GLY A 51 -1.61 -7.28 13.76
CA GLY A 51 -1.04 -8.62 13.81
C GLY A 51 -0.28 -8.98 12.52
N GLN A 52 -0.85 -8.62 11.37
CA GLN A 52 -0.22 -8.82 10.06
C GLN A 52 1.05 -7.96 9.92
N CYS A 53 1.00 -6.71 10.38
CA CYS A 53 2.17 -5.85 10.43
C CYS A 53 3.25 -6.39 11.39
N ALA A 54 2.89 -6.86 12.59
CA ALA A 54 3.83 -7.37 13.58
C ALA A 54 4.55 -8.64 13.09
N ALA A 55 3.85 -9.49 12.35
CA ALA A 55 4.46 -10.64 11.69
C ALA A 55 5.55 -10.22 10.69
N SER A 56 5.31 -9.16 9.91
CA SER A 56 6.30 -8.59 8.98
C SER A 56 7.40 -7.76 9.65
N ALA A 57 7.10 -7.14 10.79
CA ALA A 57 8.06 -6.36 11.59
C ALA A 57 9.04 -7.25 12.36
N SER A 58 8.67 -8.51 12.64
CA SER A 58 9.47 -9.43 13.44
C SER A 58 10.85 -9.66 12.84
N GLY A 59 11.89 -9.45 13.66
CA GLY A 59 13.29 -9.60 13.24
C GLY A 59 13.84 -8.44 12.41
N ARG A 60 13.09 -7.34 12.25
CA ARG A 60 13.53 -6.12 11.55
C ARG A 60 13.54 -4.94 12.52
N ALA A 61 14.36 -3.93 12.23
CA ALA A 61 14.25 -2.63 12.89
C ALA A 61 13.03 -1.88 12.35
N ALA A 62 11.83 -2.33 12.69
CA ALA A 62 10.57 -1.78 12.18
C ALA A 62 9.52 -1.62 13.29
N GLN A 63 8.61 -0.67 13.09
CA GLN A 63 7.51 -0.37 14.02
C GLN A 63 6.18 -0.29 13.26
N CYS A 64 5.13 -0.83 13.88
CA CYS A 64 3.77 -0.75 13.36
C CYS A 64 3.08 0.49 13.90
N LEU A 65 2.47 1.27 12.99
CA LEU A 65 1.79 2.53 13.27
C LEU A 65 0.39 2.48 12.69
N ASN A 66 -0.57 3.15 13.34
CA ASN A 66 -1.90 3.34 12.75
C ASN A 66 -1.84 4.40 11.65
N ASN A 67 -2.50 4.15 10.53
CA ASN A 67 -2.59 5.09 9.42
C ASN A 67 -3.58 6.22 9.75
N PRO A 68 -3.14 7.48 9.91
CA PRO A 68 -4.05 8.60 10.16
C PRO A 68 -4.95 8.94 8.96
N TYR A 69 -4.59 8.52 7.75
CA TYR A 69 -5.36 8.78 6.53
C TYR A 69 -6.53 7.80 6.34
N PHE A 70 -6.52 6.67 7.05
CA PHE A 70 -7.60 5.67 6.97
C PHE A 70 -8.95 6.20 7.46
N ALA A 71 -8.97 6.99 8.54
CA ALA A 71 -10.20 7.57 9.09
C ALA A 71 -10.82 8.64 8.19
N GLN A 72 -10.06 9.23 7.27
CA GLN A 72 -10.55 10.25 6.34
C GLN A 72 -11.44 9.64 5.23
N GLY A 73 -11.28 8.35 4.94
CA GLY A 73 -12.11 7.61 3.98
C GLY A 73 -13.49 7.21 4.53
N VAL A 74 -13.62 7.10 5.86
CA VAL A 74 -14.93 6.87 6.51
C VAL A 74 -15.67 8.20 6.55
N ARG A 75 -16.37 8.53 5.47
CA ARG A 75 -17.37 9.61 5.46
C ARG A 75 -18.31 9.37 6.64
N LYS A 76 -18.18 10.20 7.68
CA LYS A 76 -19.07 10.20 8.83
C LYS A 76 -20.50 10.30 8.28
N PRO A 77 -21.39 9.32 8.52
CA PRO A 77 -22.74 9.41 8.01
C PRO A 77 -23.36 10.72 8.51
N PRO A 78 -24.10 11.46 7.68
CA PRO A 78 -24.71 12.71 8.12
C PRO A 78 -25.55 12.38 9.36
N ARG A 79 -25.21 13.01 10.49
CA ARG A 79 -26.01 12.90 11.71
C ARG A 79 -27.41 13.39 11.34
N GLN A 80 -28.35 12.46 11.17
CA GLN A 80 -29.75 12.80 11.13
C GLN A 80 -30.08 13.41 12.49
N ARG A 81 -30.11 14.75 12.52
CA ARG A 81 -30.74 15.50 13.60
C ARG A 81 -32.21 15.11 13.55
N GLY A 82 -32.59 14.12 14.35
CA GLY A 82 -33.98 13.83 14.66
C GLY A 82 -34.58 15.08 15.29
N VAL A 83 -35.48 15.71 14.55
CA VAL A 83 -36.38 16.74 15.07
C VAL A 83 -37.58 15.98 15.61
N TYR A 84 -37.74 16.00 16.93
CA TYR A 84 -38.98 15.61 17.61
C TYR A 84 -39.88 16.85 17.72
#